data_AF-A0A2E4F1U0-F1
#
_entry.id   AF-A0A2E4F1U0-F1
#
_cell.length_a   1.000
_cell.length_b   1.000
_cell.length_c   1.000
_cell.angle_alpha   90.00
_cell.angle_beta   90.00
_cell.angle_gamma   90.00
#
_symmetry.space_group_name_H-M   'P 1'
#
loop_
_entity.id
_entity.type
_entity.pdbx_description
1 polymer ?
#
loop_
_entity_poly.entity_id
_entity_poly.type
_entity_poly.pdbx_seq_one_letter_code
_entity_poly.pdbx_strand_id
1 'polypeptide(L)'
;MINKIKKILLPSLLTMFLALSIFSEVKSNNILVAQDIPELHMVILQGNVYINGSLASNLDGYLLEARVDNFVLGTVEIGESTTGRYSGFGIGPASEYEGKSISFYVGNEKAAETTVFGPVSPSGGYCSGCTWSLPISRTVDISFTKFPEPTPTPVPALVSPAFVTGNLIFGSSLIAPQQLTTIEAIINGEVVGIGEVIDSKFSITIDPGNELFVSMPVTFRMGSYMSKTTYLFSPDDFITDFKLFFPEYIPPTPTISVPTSTPIPLPTSTPEPTRTPTPVPLPTATYTATPTPTPIVLSTTSDSSGSQIILEDSDTGGCNSRGGGAASLSLIVLSAAPLYLLNRRRRKS
;
A
#
# COMPACT_ATOMS: atom_id res chain seq x y z
N MET A 1 27.21 84.25 -27.31
CA MET A 1 27.31 83.08 -28.21
C MET A 1 27.08 81.73 -27.52
N ILE A 2 27.26 81.61 -26.20
CA ILE A 2 27.18 80.34 -25.44
C ILE A 2 25.76 79.76 -25.31
N ASN A 3 24.70 80.58 -25.35
CA ASN A 3 23.31 80.10 -25.18
C ASN A 3 22.67 79.50 -26.45
N LYS A 4 23.25 79.67 -27.64
CA LYS A 4 22.73 79.03 -28.87
C LYS A 4 23.24 77.59 -29.04
N ILE A 5 24.41 77.26 -28.49
CA ILE A 5 25.04 75.94 -28.61
C ILE A 5 24.31 74.90 -27.74
N LYS A 6 23.79 75.30 -26.56
CA LYS A 6 23.02 74.39 -25.67
C LYS A 6 21.65 73.97 -26.21
N LYS A 7 20.99 74.77 -27.06
CA LYS A 7 19.63 74.44 -27.58
C LYS A 7 19.63 73.46 -28.74
N ILE A 8 20.77 73.22 -29.40
CA ILE A 8 20.87 72.31 -30.56
C ILE A 8 21.55 70.99 -30.17
N LEU A 9 22.49 71.00 -29.23
CA LEU A 9 23.21 69.78 -28.82
C LEU A 9 22.41 68.86 -27.88
N LEU A 10 21.52 69.41 -27.05
CA LEU A 10 20.76 68.62 -26.09
C LEU A 10 19.70 67.67 -26.72
N PRO A 11 18.91 68.07 -27.74
CA PRO A 11 17.97 67.13 -28.36
C PRO A 11 18.68 66.10 -29.26
N SER A 12 19.86 66.40 -29.79
CA SER A 12 20.65 65.47 -30.62
C SER A 12 21.32 64.36 -29.79
N LEU A 13 21.78 64.69 -28.57
CA LEU A 13 22.37 63.70 -27.68
C LEU A 13 21.31 62.75 -27.08
N LEU A 14 20.10 63.25 -26.85
CA LEU A 14 18.99 62.45 -26.30
C LEU A 14 18.43 61.44 -27.33
N THR A 15 18.37 61.80 -28.61
CA THR A 15 17.94 60.87 -29.67
C THR A 15 18.98 59.79 -29.95
N MET A 16 20.27 60.10 -29.79
CA MET A 16 21.35 59.11 -29.94
C MET A 16 21.34 58.06 -28.82
N PHE A 17 21.02 58.44 -27.58
CA PHE A 17 20.87 57.47 -26.48
C PHE A 17 19.61 56.60 -26.60
N LEU A 18 18.52 57.12 -27.18
CA LEU A 18 17.30 56.36 -27.42
C LEU A 18 17.45 55.35 -28.58
N ALA A 19 18.27 55.68 -29.60
CA ALA A 19 18.58 54.75 -30.69
C ALA A 19 19.52 53.61 -30.26
N LEU A 20 20.47 53.87 -29.33
CA LEU A 20 21.37 52.83 -28.81
C LEU A 20 20.66 51.84 -27.86
N SER A 21 19.58 52.26 -27.18
CA SER A 21 18.83 51.39 -26.27
C SER A 21 17.93 50.39 -26.99
N ILE A 22 17.48 50.68 -28.22
CA ILE A 22 16.64 49.76 -29.02
C ILE A 22 17.51 48.68 -29.72
N PHE A 23 18.79 48.96 -29.99
CA PHE A 23 19.69 47.99 -30.65
C PHE A 23 20.44 47.05 -29.68
N SER A 24 20.36 47.28 -28.37
CA SER A 24 21.07 46.44 -27.39
C SER A 24 20.25 45.22 -26.91
N GLU A 25 18.99 45.07 -27.33
CA GLU A 25 18.10 43.98 -26.90
C GLU A 25 17.88 42.85 -27.93
N VAL A 26 18.53 42.89 -29.09
CA VAL A 26 18.44 41.79 -30.08
C VAL A 26 19.81 41.19 -30.35
N LYS A 27 20.45 40.71 -29.29
CA LYS A 27 21.47 39.66 -29.39
C LYS A 27 21.37 38.68 -28.23
N SER A 28 20.14 38.35 -27.82
CA SER A 28 19.94 37.05 -27.18
C SER A 28 20.01 36.02 -28.28
N ASN A 29 21.17 35.36 -28.39
CA ASN A 29 21.25 34.05 -29.02
C ASN A 29 20.41 33.08 -28.18
N ASN A 30 19.08 33.24 -28.22
CA ASN A 30 18.16 32.18 -27.84
C ASN A 30 18.25 31.15 -28.97
N ILE A 31 19.37 30.42 -29.01
CA ILE A 31 19.35 29.07 -29.52
C ILE A 31 18.32 28.41 -28.61
N LEU A 32 17.12 28.20 -29.14
CA LEU A 32 16.21 27.22 -28.61
C LEU A 32 16.96 25.90 -28.71
N VAL A 33 17.74 25.59 -27.68
CA VAL A 33 18.16 24.23 -27.41
C VAL A 33 16.85 23.56 -27.06
N ALA A 34 16.24 22.90 -28.04
CA ALA A 34 15.20 21.93 -27.74
C ALA A 34 15.80 21.06 -26.63
N GLN A 35 15.17 21.02 -25.45
CA GLN A 35 15.61 20.08 -24.44
C GLN A 35 15.51 18.71 -25.08
N ASP A 36 16.64 18.05 -25.27
CA ASP A 36 16.68 16.68 -25.75
C ASP A 36 15.73 15.88 -24.85
N ILE A 37 14.81 15.15 -25.48
CA ILE A 37 13.84 14.33 -24.76
C ILE A 37 14.67 13.34 -23.93
N PRO A 38 14.51 13.31 -22.60
CA PRO A 38 15.33 12.45 -21.76
C PRO A 38 15.12 10.98 -22.17
N GLU A 39 16.23 10.27 -22.38
CA GLU A 39 16.16 8.85 -22.68
C GLU A 39 15.66 8.09 -21.44
N LEU A 40 14.61 7.29 -21.62
CA LEU A 40 14.01 6.50 -20.55
C LEU A 40 14.34 5.03 -20.78
N HIS A 41 15.53 4.64 -20.30
CA HIS A 41 16.02 3.26 -20.34
C HIS A 41 15.32 2.40 -19.28
N MET A 42 14.07 2.02 -19.56
CA MET A 42 13.18 1.29 -18.67
C MET A 42 12.60 0.05 -19.37
N VAL A 43 12.49 -1.07 -18.65
CA VAL A 43 11.77 -2.25 -19.12
C VAL A 43 10.44 -2.34 -18.40
N ILE A 44 9.35 -2.54 -19.14
CA ILE A 44 8.00 -2.75 -18.59
C ILE A 44 7.60 -4.20 -18.83
N LEU A 45 7.41 -4.96 -17.76
CA LEU A 45 7.04 -6.36 -17.83
C LEU A 45 5.58 -6.59 -17.48
N GLN A 46 5.06 -7.70 -18.00
CA GLN A 46 3.78 -8.28 -17.61
C GLN A 46 3.85 -9.80 -17.81
N GLY A 47 3.00 -10.55 -17.11
CA GLY A 47 2.92 -11.99 -17.30
C GLY A 47 2.26 -12.70 -16.13
N ASN A 48 2.16 -14.02 -16.24
CA ASN A 48 1.58 -14.88 -15.23
C ASN A 48 2.65 -15.32 -14.23
N VAL A 49 2.23 -15.55 -12.99
CA VAL A 49 3.04 -16.11 -11.93
C VAL A 49 2.57 -17.54 -11.65
N TYR A 50 3.51 -18.47 -11.60
CA TYR A 50 3.27 -19.88 -11.35
C TYR A 50 3.98 -20.35 -10.08
N ILE A 51 3.37 -21.26 -9.35
CA ILE A 51 4.02 -22.06 -8.31
C ILE A 51 3.83 -23.53 -8.68
N ASN A 52 4.94 -24.27 -8.79
CA ASN A 52 4.92 -25.69 -9.15
C ASN A 52 4.07 -26.00 -10.40
N GLY A 53 4.12 -25.11 -11.40
CA GLY A 53 3.41 -25.24 -12.67
C GLY A 53 1.92 -24.85 -12.64
N SER A 54 1.37 -24.49 -11.49
CA SER A 54 -0.01 -23.98 -11.36
C SER A 54 -0.02 -22.46 -11.24
N LEU A 55 -1.05 -21.80 -11.80
CA LEU A 55 -1.21 -20.34 -11.65
C LEU A 55 -1.29 -19.96 -10.15
N ALA A 56 -0.46 -19.01 -9.73
CA ALA A 56 -0.19 -18.72 -8.33
C ALA A 56 -1.17 -17.71 -7.72
N SER A 57 -2.45 -18.07 -7.59
CA SER A 57 -3.45 -17.21 -6.93
C SER A 57 -3.15 -16.94 -5.45
N ASN A 58 -2.35 -17.79 -4.83
CA ASN A 58 -1.90 -17.67 -3.45
C ASN A 58 -0.79 -16.62 -3.27
N LEU A 59 -0.20 -16.10 -4.35
CA LEU A 59 0.75 -14.99 -4.31
C LEU A 59 0.07 -13.63 -4.56
N ASP A 60 -1.24 -13.58 -4.75
CA ASP A 60 -1.97 -12.30 -4.86
C ASP A 60 -1.71 -11.44 -3.60
N GLY A 61 -1.43 -10.15 -3.81
CA GLY A 61 -1.07 -9.19 -2.77
C GLY A 61 0.41 -9.18 -2.37
N TYR A 62 1.21 -10.13 -2.84
CA TYR A 62 2.66 -10.10 -2.62
C TYR A 62 3.37 -9.16 -3.58
N LEU A 63 4.45 -8.54 -3.10
CA LEU A 63 5.34 -7.73 -3.93
C LEU A 63 6.32 -8.64 -4.69
N LEU A 64 6.29 -8.50 -6.01
CA LEU A 64 7.27 -9.02 -6.95
C LEU A 64 8.36 -7.97 -7.16
N GLU A 65 9.60 -8.33 -6.88
CA GLU A 65 10.76 -7.45 -7.01
C GLU A 65 11.63 -7.87 -8.19
N ALA A 66 12.11 -6.87 -8.94
CA ALA A 66 13.08 -7.05 -10.01
C ALA A 66 14.43 -6.59 -9.48
N ARG A 67 15.37 -7.52 -9.40
CA ARG A 67 16.73 -7.26 -8.92
C ARG A 67 17.74 -7.45 -10.04
N VAL A 68 18.68 -6.52 -10.14
CA VAL A 68 19.91 -6.70 -10.93
C VAL A 68 21.07 -6.68 -9.95
N ASP A 69 21.88 -7.73 -10.00
CA ASP A 69 22.88 -8.03 -8.98
C ASP A 69 22.20 -8.09 -7.58
N ASN A 70 22.43 -7.09 -6.72
CA ASN A 70 21.83 -6.98 -5.38
C ASN A 70 20.89 -5.76 -5.22
N PHE A 71 20.63 -5.00 -6.28
CA PHE A 71 19.80 -3.80 -6.20
C PHE A 71 18.39 -4.07 -6.73
N VAL A 72 17.38 -3.62 -5.99
CA VAL A 72 15.98 -3.63 -6.42
C VAL A 72 15.77 -2.45 -7.36
N LEU A 73 15.42 -2.73 -8.62
CA LEU A 73 15.21 -1.72 -9.67
C LEU A 73 13.74 -1.51 -10.02
N GLY A 74 12.84 -2.30 -9.44
CA GLY A 74 11.41 -2.16 -9.60
C GLY A 74 10.66 -3.11 -8.68
N THR A 75 9.43 -2.74 -8.32
CA THR A 75 8.50 -3.57 -7.56
C THR A 75 7.09 -3.47 -8.16
N VAL A 76 6.33 -4.56 -8.13
CA VAL A 76 4.91 -4.60 -8.54
C VAL A 76 4.14 -5.56 -7.65
N GLU A 77 2.85 -5.31 -7.44
CA GLU A 77 1.96 -6.25 -6.73
C GLU A 77 1.46 -7.34 -7.69
N ILE A 78 1.49 -8.59 -7.25
CA ILE A 78 0.89 -9.71 -7.98
C ILE A 78 -0.61 -9.72 -7.70
N GLY A 79 -1.43 -9.97 -8.71
CA GLY A 79 -2.86 -10.12 -8.53
C GLY A 79 -3.65 -8.80 -8.49
N GLU A 80 -2.99 -7.63 -8.57
CA GLU A 80 -3.64 -6.32 -8.41
C GLU A 80 -4.84 -6.14 -9.35
N SER A 81 -4.68 -6.49 -10.63
CA SER A 81 -5.76 -6.40 -11.63
C SER A 81 -6.34 -7.76 -12.01
N THR A 82 -5.56 -8.83 -11.90
CA THR A 82 -5.96 -10.19 -12.29
C THR A 82 -5.18 -11.20 -11.49
N THR A 83 -5.86 -12.11 -10.81
CA THR A 83 -5.28 -13.16 -9.98
C THR A 83 -4.17 -13.93 -10.68
N GLY A 84 -3.06 -14.13 -9.96
CA GLY A 84 -1.86 -14.83 -10.42
C GLY A 84 -1.13 -14.12 -11.57
N ARG A 85 -1.41 -12.83 -11.81
CA ARG A 85 -0.80 -12.06 -12.90
C ARG A 85 -0.22 -10.75 -12.38
N TYR A 86 0.87 -10.30 -13.00
CA TYR A 86 1.41 -8.96 -12.78
C TYR A 86 1.39 -8.17 -14.09
N SER A 87 1.22 -6.85 -13.99
CA SER A 87 1.15 -5.95 -15.14
C SER A 87 1.72 -4.58 -14.80
N GLY A 88 2.30 -3.90 -15.80
CA GLY A 88 2.86 -2.56 -15.60
C GLY A 88 4.14 -2.57 -14.74
N PHE A 89 4.85 -3.70 -14.70
CA PHE A 89 6.04 -3.85 -13.87
C PHE A 89 7.22 -3.10 -14.48
N GLY A 90 7.36 -1.82 -14.12
CA GLY A 90 8.45 -0.96 -14.54
C GLY A 90 9.74 -1.25 -13.79
N ILE A 91 10.83 -1.40 -14.52
CA ILE A 91 12.18 -1.67 -14.01
C ILE A 91 13.10 -0.59 -14.57
N GLY A 92 13.77 0.15 -13.69
CA GLY A 92 14.55 1.34 -14.04
C GLY A 92 13.76 2.65 -13.96
N PRO A 93 14.26 3.75 -14.56
CA PRO A 93 15.42 3.82 -15.47
C PRO A 93 16.76 3.59 -14.76
N ALA A 94 17.66 2.80 -15.37
CA ALA A 94 18.96 2.46 -14.76
C ALA A 94 19.99 1.99 -15.82
N SER A 95 20.51 2.94 -16.61
CA SER A 95 21.34 2.65 -17.79
C SER A 95 22.66 1.95 -17.46
N GLU A 96 23.16 2.11 -16.23
CA GLU A 96 24.35 1.42 -15.73
C GLU A 96 24.19 -0.11 -15.63
N TYR A 97 22.94 -0.61 -15.65
CA TYR A 97 22.63 -2.04 -15.60
C TYR A 97 22.28 -2.64 -16.97
N GLU A 98 22.46 -1.90 -18.06
CA GLU A 98 22.20 -2.43 -19.40
C GLU A 98 23.00 -3.69 -19.74
N GLY A 99 22.31 -4.65 -20.34
CA GLY A 99 22.84 -5.96 -20.68
C GLY A 99 22.95 -6.93 -19.51
N LYS A 100 22.67 -6.50 -18.27
CA LYS A 100 22.65 -7.37 -17.10
C LYS A 100 21.35 -8.18 -17.00
N SER A 101 21.42 -9.28 -16.25
CA SER A 101 20.27 -10.13 -15.98
C SER A 101 19.43 -9.58 -14.83
N ILE A 102 18.14 -9.40 -15.10
CA ILE A 102 17.08 -9.17 -14.12
C ILE A 102 16.67 -10.54 -13.56
N SER A 103 16.74 -10.65 -12.24
CA SER A 103 16.19 -11.76 -11.46
C SER A 103 14.94 -11.30 -10.71
N PHE A 104 13.94 -12.18 -10.62
CA PHE A 104 12.68 -11.87 -9.95
C PHE A 104 12.60 -12.54 -8.58
N TYR A 105 12.04 -11.82 -7.61
CA TYR A 105 11.91 -12.29 -6.24
C TYR A 105 10.53 -12.00 -5.66
N VAL A 106 10.06 -12.90 -4.81
CA VAL A 106 8.98 -12.62 -3.84
C VAL A 106 9.53 -12.93 -2.46
N GLY A 107 9.69 -11.90 -1.63
CA GLY A 107 10.40 -12.02 -0.36
C GLY A 107 11.84 -12.52 -0.56
N ASN A 108 12.14 -13.71 -0.05
CA ASN A 108 13.45 -14.36 -0.18
C ASN A 108 13.52 -15.41 -1.29
N GLU A 109 12.41 -15.66 -1.99
CA GLU A 109 12.34 -16.68 -3.04
C GLU A 109 12.71 -16.09 -4.39
N LYS A 110 13.64 -16.74 -5.08
CA LYS A 110 14.03 -16.40 -6.45
C LYS A 110 13.22 -17.21 -7.45
N ALA A 111 12.72 -16.55 -8.48
CA ALA A 111 12.08 -17.23 -9.61
C ALA A 111 13.10 -17.98 -10.49
N ALA A 112 12.61 -18.94 -11.27
CA ALA A 112 13.43 -19.69 -12.22
C ALA A 112 13.86 -18.82 -13.41
N GLU A 113 12.99 -17.93 -13.86
CA GLU A 113 13.16 -17.12 -15.05
C GLU A 113 13.99 -15.87 -14.75
N THR A 114 14.74 -15.46 -15.76
CA THR A 114 15.48 -14.19 -15.77
C THR A 114 15.27 -13.54 -17.13
N THR A 115 15.49 -12.23 -17.21
CA THR A 115 15.50 -11.52 -18.49
C THR A 115 16.63 -10.50 -18.52
N VAL A 116 16.87 -9.88 -19.67
CA VAL A 116 17.93 -8.88 -19.82
C VAL A 116 17.36 -7.47 -19.67
N PHE A 117 18.06 -6.62 -18.92
CA PHE A 117 17.78 -5.20 -18.84
C PHE A 117 18.29 -4.49 -20.11
N GLY A 118 17.38 -3.95 -20.93
CA GLY A 118 17.70 -3.33 -22.22
C GLY A 118 17.28 -4.15 -23.45
N PRO A 119 17.54 -3.66 -24.68
CA PRO A 119 17.10 -4.28 -25.93
C PRO A 119 17.69 -5.69 -26.11
N VAL A 120 16.91 -6.60 -26.68
CA VAL A 120 17.31 -8.00 -26.93
C VAL A 120 17.30 -8.33 -28.41
N SER A 121 18.21 -9.19 -28.83
CA SER A 121 18.24 -9.78 -30.16
C SER A 121 17.10 -10.80 -30.35
N PRO A 122 16.82 -11.26 -31.58
CA PRO A 122 15.88 -12.35 -31.82
C PRO A 122 16.24 -13.66 -31.11
N SER A 123 17.51 -13.85 -30.73
CA SER A 123 17.99 -15.00 -29.97
C SER A 123 17.88 -14.80 -28.44
N GLY A 124 17.34 -13.67 -27.98
CA GLY A 124 17.11 -13.37 -26.55
C GLY A 124 18.30 -12.78 -25.80
N GLY A 125 19.46 -12.60 -26.44
CA GLY A 125 20.64 -11.97 -25.82
C GLY A 125 20.58 -10.44 -25.85
N TYR A 126 21.38 -9.77 -25.04
CA TYR A 126 21.48 -8.30 -25.09
C TYR A 126 21.95 -7.81 -26.46
N CYS A 127 21.26 -6.80 -27.01
CA CYS A 127 21.64 -6.15 -28.26
C CYS A 127 22.47 -4.89 -27.98
N SER A 128 23.79 -5.03 -27.82
CA SER A 128 24.70 -3.91 -27.52
C SER A 128 24.81 -2.87 -28.65
N GLY A 129 24.35 -3.19 -29.86
CA GLY A 129 24.31 -2.25 -30.99
C GLY A 129 22.95 -1.61 -31.24
N CYS A 130 21.93 -1.97 -30.45
CA CYS A 130 20.60 -1.39 -30.57
C CYS A 130 20.53 -0.12 -29.73
N THR A 131 20.17 1.01 -30.35
CA THR A 131 19.83 2.22 -29.61
C THR A 131 18.40 2.12 -29.08
N TRP A 132 18.17 2.65 -27.87
CA TRP A 132 16.84 2.75 -27.30
C TRP A 132 16.75 3.97 -26.39
N SER A 133 15.63 4.68 -26.48
CA SER A 133 15.39 5.91 -25.69
C SER A 133 13.98 5.90 -25.07
N LEU A 134 13.18 4.86 -25.37
CA LEU A 134 11.83 4.67 -24.88
C LEU A 134 11.72 3.36 -24.09
N PRO A 135 10.79 3.27 -23.14
CA PRO A 135 10.56 2.04 -22.40
C PRO A 135 10.22 0.87 -23.34
N ILE A 136 10.79 -0.30 -23.07
CA ILE A 136 10.51 -1.53 -23.82
C ILE A 136 9.52 -2.38 -23.03
N SER A 137 8.41 -2.74 -23.66
CA SER A 137 7.44 -3.67 -23.06
C SER A 137 7.72 -5.12 -23.48
N ARG A 138 7.62 -6.06 -22.52
CA ARG A 138 7.74 -7.50 -22.78
C ARG A 138 6.80 -8.32 -21.91
N THR A 139 6.50 -9.52 -22.37
CA THR A 139 5.80 -10.54 -21.58
C THR A 139 6.81 -11.56 -21.08
N VAL A 140 6.80 -11.84 -19.79
CA VAL A 140 7.62 -12.87 -19.15
C VAL A 140 6.73 -13.60 -18.14
N ASP A 141 6.59 -14.91 -18.28
CA ASP A 141 5.93 -15.70 -17.25
C ASP A 141 6.98 -16.12 -16.20
N ILE A 142 6.61 -16.09 -14.93
CA ILE A 142 7.52 -16.25 -13.80
C ILE A 142 7.07 -17.43 -12.95
N SER A 143 7.99 -18.32 -12.60
CA SER A 143 7.73 -19.55 -11.87
C SER A 143 8.57 -19.61 -10.59
N PHE A 144 7.92 -19.94 -9.48
CA PHE A 144 8.55 -20.24 -8.19
C PHE A 144 8.41 -21.73 -7.86
N THR A 145 9.43 -22.29 -7.22
CA THR A 145 9.45 -23.70 -6.78
C THR A 145 8.84 -23.90 -5.38
N LYS A 146 8.81 -22.84 -4.58
CA LYS A 146 8.21 -22.85 -3.25
C LYS A 146 7.47 -21.56 -2.98
N PHE A 147 6.54 -21.64 -2.05
CA PHE A 147 5.88 -20.48 -1.49
C PHE A 147 6.90 -19.69 -0.65
N PRO A 148 6.90 -18.35 -0.70
CA PRO A 148 7.73 -17.55 0.18
C PRO A 148 7.38 -17.86 1.63
N GLU A 149 8.39 -18.28 2.39
CA GLU A 149 8.22 -18.40 3.84
C GLU A 149 7.90 -17.00 4.38
N PRO A 150 6.86 -16.87 5.23
CA PRO A 150 6.60 -15.59 5.87
C PRO A 150 7.86 -15.19 6.64
N THR A 151 8.44 -14.04 6.30
CA THR A 151 9.49 -13.45 7.12
C THR A 151 8.92 -13.34 8.53
N PRO A 152 9.57 -13.91 9.56
CA PRO A 152 9.06 -13.80 10.92
C PRO A 152 8.88 -12.32 11.22
N THR A 153 7.65 -11.91 11.53
CA THR A 153 7.43 -10.56 12.06
C THR A 153 8.27 -10.47 13.33
N PRO A 154 9.18 -9.49 13.45
CA PRO A 154 9.99 -9.37 14.64
C PRO A 154 9.05 -9.30 15.84
N VAL A 155 9.23 -10.24 16.78
CA VAL A 155 8.52 -10.19 18.05
C VAL A 155 9.01 -8.92 18.76
N PRO A 156 8.12 -8.00 19.17
CA PRO A 156 8.53 -6.79 19.87
C PRO A 156 9.41 -7.14 21.07
N ALA A 157 10.51 -6.41 21.26
CA ALA A 157 11.37 -6.66 22.40
C ALA A 157 10.61 -6.41 23.71
N LEU A 158 10.84 -7.27 24.72
CA LEU A 158 10.30 -7.04 26.06
C LEU A 158 11.03 -5.87 26.73
N VAL A 159 10.31 -5.07 27.51
CA VAL A 159 10.88 -3.94 28.26
C VAL A 159 10.65 -4.10 29.76
N SER A 160 11.58 -3.55 30.54
CA SER A 160 11.45 -3.51 32.00
C SER A 160 10.30 -2.60 32.46
N PRO A 161 9.69 -2.89 33.62
CA PRO A 161 8.65 -2.04 34.19
C PRO A 161 9.20 -0.71 34.73
N ALA A 162 8.31 0.27 34.88
CA ALA A 162 8.56 1.53 35.55
C ALA A 162 7.84 1.57 36.92
N PHE A 163 8.46 2.21 37.91
CA PHE A 163 7.91 2.39 39.25
C PHE A 163 7.61 3.87 39.49
N VAL A 164 6.35 4.18 39.77
CA VAL A 164 5.92 5.56 40.02
C VAL A 164 5.24 5.64 41.37
N THR A 165 5.73 6.56 42.20
CA THR A 165 5.17 6.85 43.52
C THR A 165 4.95 8.35 43.67
N GLY A 166 3.99 8.73 44.52
CA GLY A 166 3.71 10.14 44.69
C GLY A 166 2.45 10.44 45.48
N ASN A 167 1.86 11.61 45.22
CA ASN A 167 0.67 12.10 45.90
C ASN A 167 -0.49 12.34 44.94
N LEU A 168 -1.71 12.16 45.45
CA LEU A 168 -2.97 12.37 44.75
C LEU A 168 -3.63 13.67 45.22
N ILE A 169 -4.29 14.36 44.29
CA ILE A 169 -5.06 15.58 44.57
C ILE A 169 -6.40 15.46 43.85
N PHE A 170 -7.51 15.52 44.59
CA PHE A 170 -8.88 15.47 44.04
C PHE A 170 -9.51 16.86 44.10
N GLY A 171 -9.65 17.52 42.96
CA GLY A 171 -10.10 18.92 42.92
C GLY A 171 -9.20 19.81 43.79
N SER A 172 -9.73 20.31 44.90
CA SER A 172 -8.99 21.10 45.91
C SER A 172 -8.64 20.32 47.18
N SER A 173 -8.97 19.02 47.26
CA SER A 173 -8.67 18.15 48.39
C SER A 173 -7.32 17.46 48.24
N LEU A 174 -6.50 17.53 49.30
CA LEU A 174 -5.22 16.83 49.41
C LEU A 174 -5.35 15.43 50.02
N ILE A 175 -6.57 14.92 50.18
CA ILE A 175 -6.85 13.59 50.75
C ILE A 175 -7.66 12.78 49.74
N ALA A 176 -7.24 11.54 49.47
CA ALA A 176 -8.00 10.66 48.59
C ALA A 176 -9.27 10.17 49.31
N PRO A 177 -10.38 9.97 48.59
CA PRO A 177 -11.58 9.38 49.17
C PRO A 177 -11.27 8.00 49.75
N GLN A 178 -11.70 7.73 51.00
CA GLN A 178 -11.40 6.46 51.70
C GLN A 178 -11.87 5.18 50.97
N GLN A 179 -12.77 5.33 50.00
CA GLN A 179 -13.32 4.22 49.20
C GLN A 179 -12.46 3.88 47.97
N LEU A 180 -11.54 4.76 47.57
CA LEU A 180 -10.71 4.58 46.37
C LEU A 180 -9.28 4.24 46.77
N THR A 181 -9.02 2.95 46.99
CA THR A 181 -7.72 2.42 47.45
C THR A 181 -6.85 1.86 46.33
N THR A 182 -7.35 1.82 45.10
CA THR A 182 -6.67 1.25 43.93
C THR A 182 -6.53 2.28 42.83
N ILE A 183 -5.38 2.28 42.17
CA ILE A 183 -5.07 3.10 40.99
C ILE A 183 -4.64 2.20 39.84
N GLU A 184 -5.09 2.52 38.63
CA GLU A 184 -4.76 1.78 37.42
C GLU A 184 -3.98 2.70 36.46
N ALA A 185 -2.94 2.16 35.83
CA ALA A 185 -2.21 2.81 34.74
C ALA A 185 -2.71 2.25 33.40
N ILE A 186 -3.00 3.14 32.46
CA ILE A 186 -3.65 2.81 31.20
C ILE A 186 -2.87 3.42 30.03
N ILE A 187 -2.49 2.59 29.06
CA ILE A 187 -1.91 3.00 27.78
C ILE A 187 -2.81 2.48 26.66
N ASN A 188 -3.23 3.36 25.74
CA ASN A 188 -4.13 3.01 24.62
C ASN A 188 -5.42 2.27 25.00
N GLY A 189 -5.91 2.47 26.24
CA GLY A 189 -7.12 1.82 26.75
C GLY A 189 -6.89 0.48 27.44
N GLU A 190 -5.67 -0.06 27.42
CA GLU A 190 -5.28 -1.28 28.12
C GLU A 190 -4.68 -0.95 29.50
N VAL A 191 -5.06 -1.72 30.53
CA VAL A 191 -4.50 -1.59 31.88
C VAL A 191 -3.13 -2.26 31.91
N VAL A 192 -2.09 -1.45 32.06
CA VAL A 192 -0.68 -1.88 32.07
C VAL A 192 -0.07 -1.87 33.47
N GLY A 193 -0.87 -1.57 34.49
CA GLY A 193 -0.39 -1.53 35.87
C GLY A 193 -1.52 -1.29 36.85
N ILE A 194 -1.41 -1.88 38.04
CA ILE A 194 -2.32 -1.68 39.15
C ILE A 194 -1.47 -1.35 40.38
N GLY A 195 -1.86 -0.30 41.09
CA GLY A 195 -1.18 0.20 42.27
C GLY A 195 -2.14 0.42 43.44
N GLU A 196 -1.54 0.76 44.56
CA GLU A 196 -2.24 0.99 45.82
C GLU A 196 -2.23 2.46 46.19
N VAL A 197 -3.28 2.88 46.90
CA VAL A 197 -3.45 4.23 47.43
C VAL A 197 -3.71 4.14 48.93
N ILE A 198 -2.88 4.83 49.70
CA ILE A 198 -3.00 4.94 51.16
C ILE A 198 -2.97 6.43 51.52
N ASP A 199 -4.05 6.88 52.16
CA ASP A 199 -4.35 8.29 52.48
C ASP A 199 -4.36 9.20 51.24
N SER A 200 -3.20 9.73 50.87
CA SER A 200 -3.02 10.59 49.70
C SER A 200 -1.83 10.18 48.86
N LYS A 201 -1.15 9.08 49.24
CA LYS A 201 0.03 8.59 48.56
C LYS A 201 -0.33 7.38 47.72
N PHE A 202 0.30 7.27 46.56
CA PHE A 202 0.13 6.12 45.70
C PHE A 202 1.47 5.49 45.35
N SER A 203 1.44 4.21 45.04
CA SER A 203 2.55 3.44 44.49
C SER A 203 2.02 2.52 43.40
N ILE A 204 2.59 2.59 42.20
CA ILE A 204 2.19 1.78 41.05
C ILE A 204 3.42 1.30 40.27
N THR A 205 3.35 0.05 39.83
CA THR A 205 4.27 -0.52 38.84
C THR A 205 3.57 -0.55 37.49
N ILE A 206 4.22 -0.01 36.47
CA ILE A 206 3.72 0.09 35.10
C ILE A 206 4.54 -0.87 34.25
N ASP A 207 3.91 -1.94 33.79
CA ASP A 207 4.52 -3.01 33.01
C ASP A 207 3.70 -3.26 31.74
N PRO A 208 3.99 -2.56 30.63
CA PRO A 208 3.31 -2.78 29.37
C PRO A 208 3.89 -3.98 28.58
N GLY A 209 4.90 -4.65 29.11
CA GLY A 209 5.49 -5.87 28.55
C GLY A 209 6.43 -5.67 27.36
N ASN A 210 6.18 -4.74 26.43
CA ASN A 210 6.99 -4.60 25.20
C ASN A 210 7.33 -3.15 24.79
N GLU A 211 8.31 -3.05 23.89
CA GLU A 211 8.90 -1.79 23.44
C GLU A 211 7.94 -0.87 22.66
N LEU A 212 6.83 -1.39 22.14
CA LEU A 212 5.86 -0.57 21.40
C LEU A 212 5.22 0.50 22.28
N PHE A 213 5.25 0.32 23.59
CA PHE A 213 4.67 1.25 24.56
C PHE A 213 5.66 2.30 25.06
N VAL A 214 6.94 2.25 24.66
CA VAL A 214 7.95 3.24 25.04
C VAL A 214 7.56 4.62 24.51
N SER A 215 7.67 5.63 25.37
CA SER A 215 7.26 7.02 25.14
C SER A 215 5.76 7.23 24.89
N MET A 216 4.91 6.22 25.12
CA MET A 216 3.47 6.41 25.08
C MET A 216 2.94 7.07 26.37
N PRO A 217 1.89 7.90 26.27
CA PRO A 217 1.28 8.52 27.45
C PRO A 217 0.50 7.50 28.27
N VAL A 218 0.95 7.31 29.50
CA VAL A 218 0.23 6.63 30.58
C VAL A 218 -0.78 7.60 31.19
N THR A 219 -2.03 7.17 31.20
CA THR A 219 -3.12 7.82 31.95
C THR A 219 -3.42 7.01 33.20
N PHE A 220 -3.92 7.67 34.24
CA PHE A 220 -4.23 7.02 35.51
C PHE A 220 -5.72 7.06 35.81
N ARG A 221 -6.26 5.98 36.36
CA ARG A 221 -7.67 5.85 36.72
C ARG A 221 -7.84 5.39 38.16
N MET A 222 -8.83 5.96 38.85
CA MET A 222 -9.29 5.51 40.16
C MET A 222 -10.82 5.45 40.17
N GLY A 223 -11.39 4.25 40.24
CA GLY A 223 -12.83 4.06 40.05
C GLY A 223 -13.31 4.60 38.70
N SER A 224 -14.23 5.56 38.71
CA SER A 224 -14.71 6.26 37.50
C SER A 224 -13.93 7.51 37.13
N TYR A 225 -12.91 7.88 37.91
CA TYR A 225 -12.19 9.15 37.75
C TYR A 225 -10.88 8.95 37.00
N MET A 226 -10.69 9.72 35.92
CA MET A 226 -9.43 9.78 35.16
C MET A 226 -8.57 10.96 35.64
N SER A 227 -7.27 10.73 35.75
CA SER A 227 -6.28 11.77 36.04
C SER A 227 -6.14 12.74 34.87
N LYS A 228 -5.90 14.02 35.19
CA LYS A 228 -5.48 15.06 34.24
C LYS A 228 -3.97 15.04 33.97
N THR A 229 -3.19 14.50 34.91
CA THR A 229 -1.75 14.29 34.73
C THR A 229 -1.51 13.01 33.94
N THR A 230 -0.60 13.08 32.98
CA THR A 230 -0.06 11.93 32.26
C THR A 230 1.42 11.74 32.58
N TYR A 231 1.88 10.50 32.40
CA TYR A 231 3.29 10.12 32.48
C TYR A 231 3.70 9.54 31.13
N LEU A 232 4.89 9.83 30.61
CA LEU A 232 5.38 9.18 29.40
C LEU A 232 6.17 7.94 29.80
N PHE A 233 5.71 6.75 29.40
CA PHE A 233 6.35 5.51 29.81
C PHE A 233 7.80 5.44 29.32
N SER A 234 8.71 5.19 30.25
CA SER A 234 10.13 4.93 29.98
C SER A 234 10.57 3.71 30.80
N PRO A 235 11.20 2.70 30.19
CA PRO A 235 11.66 1.51 30.90
C PRO A 235 12.63 1.86 32.03
N ASP A 236 12.57 1.09 33.12
CA ASP A 236 13.43 1.24 34.30
C ASP A 236 13.29 2.57 35.04
N ASP A 237 12.31 3.41 34.68
CA ASP A 237 12.04 4.64 35.40
C ASP A 237 11.67 4.35 36.85
N PHE A 238 12.28 5.10 37.76
CA PHE A 238 11.93 5.11 39.17
C PHE A 238 11.62 6.54 39.60
N ILE A 239 10.34 6.89 39.59
CA ILE A 239 9.86 8.25 39.85
C ILE A 239 9.25 8.31 41.24
N THR A 240 9.73 9.27 42.04
CA THR A 240 9.14 9.62 43.34
C THR A 240 8.49 10.99 43.28
N ASP A 241 7.60 11.25 44.23
CA ASP A 241 6.93 12.55 44.42
C ASP A 241 6.09 13.02 43.22
N PHE A 242 5.64 12.08 42.38
CA PHE A 242 4.77 12.37 41.24
C PHE A 242 3.43 12.92 41.72
N LYS A 243 2.85 13.90 41.00
CA LYS A 243 1.59 14.54 41.40
C LYS A 243 0.48 14.19 40.42
N LEU A 244 -0.50 13.42 40.87
CA LEU A 244 -1.68 13.11 40.09
C LEU A 244 -2.84 14.02 40.48
N PHE A 245 -3.44 14.65 39.48
CA PHE A 245 -4.60 15.52 39.65
C PHE A 245 -5.85 14.84 39.10
N PHE A 246 -6.79 14.54 39.97
CA PHE A 246 -8.10 14.01 39.63
C PHE A 246 -9.16 15.14 39.72
N PRO A 247 -10.28 15.01 38.99
CA PRO A 247 -11.45 15.87 39.21
C PRO A 247 -11.97 15.77 40.65
N GLU A 248 -12.86 16.68 41.03
CA GLU A 248 -13.48 16.67 42.35
C GLU A 248 -14.28 15.36 42.56
N TYR A 249 -14.10 14.75 43.73
CA TYR A 249 -14.81 13.54 44.09
C TYR A 249 -16.24 13.88 44.50
N ILE A 250 -17.21 13.27 43.83
CA ILE A 250 -18.62 13.37 44.18
C ILE A 250 -19.01 12.06 44.87
N PRO A 251 -19.26 12.05 46.20
CA PRO A 251 -19.68 10.84 46.88
C PRO A 251 -21.02 10.37 46.31
N PRO A 252 -21.22 9.05 46.13
CA PRO A 252 -22.52 8.53 45.72
C PRO A 252 -23.57 8.97 46.74
N THR A 253 -24.69 9.51 46.26
CA THR A 253 -25.81 9.88 47.13
C THR A 253 -26.24 8.64 47.91
N PRO A 254 -26.32 8.68 49.25
CA PRO A 254 -26.72 7.54 50.04
C PRO A 254 -28.11 7.10 49.55
N THR A 255 -28.17 5.92 48.94
CA THR A 255 -29.45 5.35 48.54
C THR A 255 -30.13 4.94 49.84
N ILE A 256 -31.15 5.69 50.26
CA ILE A 256 -32.01 5.28 51.37
C ILE A 256 -32.73 4.02 50.89
N SER A 257 -32.25 2.86 51.33
CA SER A 257 -32.99 1.61 51.18
C SER A 257 -34.28 1.75 52.00
N VAL A 258 -35.37 2.14 51.34
CA VAL A 258 -36.70 2.04 51.94
C VAL A 258 -36.87 0.56 52.30
N PRO A 259 -37.19 0.21 53.56
CA PRO A 259 -37.46 -1.18 53.91
C PRO A 259 -38.56 -1.67 52.99
N THR A 260 -38.24 -2.62 52.12
CA THR A 260 -39.23 -3.28 51.28
C THR A 260 -40.26 -3.87 52.21
N SER A 261 -41.49 -3.34 52.19
CA SER A 261 -42.60 -3.94 52.93
C SER A 261 -42.72 -5.38 52.46
N THR A 262 -42.57 -6.31 53.41
CA THR A 262 -42.75 -7.74 53.16
C THR A 262 -44.12 -7.92 52.51
N PRO A 263 -44.21 -8.42 51.26
CA PRO A 263 -45.50 -8.55 50.59
C PRO A 263 -46.36 -9.54 51.35
N ILE A 264 -47.59 -9.14 51.67
CA ILE A 264 -48.64 -10.05 52.14
C ILE A 264 -48.78 -11.15 51.07
N PRO A 265 -48.80 -12.44 51.45
CA PRO A 265 -48.94 -13.52 50.47
C PRO A 265 -50.27 -13.35 49.73
N LEU A 266 -50.17 -13.05 48.44
CA LEU A 266 -51.30 -13.06 47.51
C LEU A 266 -51.75 -14.52 47.35
N PRO A 267 -53.07 -14.85 47.38
CA PRO A 267 -53.53 -16.20 47.11
C PRO A 267 -53.04 -16.63 45.73
N THR A 268 -52.15 -17.62 45.73
CA THR A 268 -51.62 -18.22 44.51
C THR A 268 -52.76 -18.93 43.78
N SER A 269 -53.14 -18.43 42.60
CA SER A 269 -54.00 -19.16 41.68
C SER A 269 -53.30 -20.45 41.30
N THR A 270 -53.88 -21.59 41.68
CA THR A 270 -53.44 -22.93 41.28
C THR A 270 -53.32 -22.95 39.76
N PRO A 271 -52.11 -23.17 39.18
CA PRO A 271 -51.97 -23.19 37.74
C PRO A 271 -52.78 -24.36 37.18
N GLU A 272 -53.61 -24.06 36.18
CA GLU A 272 -54.26 -25.06 35.33
C GLU A 272 -53.16 -25.91 34.66
N PRO A 273 -53.26 -27.25 34.65
CA PRO A 273 -52.21 -28.11 34.14
C PRO A 273 -51.99 -27.84 32.65
N THR A 274 -50.85 -27.21 32.33
CA THR A 274 -50.39 -27.02 30.97
C THR A 274 -50.14 -28.38 30.35
N ARG A 275 -50.92 -28.74 29.32
CA ARG A 275 -50.69 -29.97 28.55
C ARG A 275 -49.27 -29.96 28.00
N THR A 276 -48.48 -30.94 28.42
CA THR A 276 -47.14 -31.19 27.88
C THR A 276 -47.25 -31.42 26.38
N PRO A 277 -46.56 -30.64 25.53
CA PRO A 277 -46.57 -30.88 24.09
C PRO A 277 -45.94 -32.25 23.81
N THR A 278 -46.67 -33.07 23.07
CA THR A 278 -46.21 -34.36 22.54
C THR A 278 -44.94 -34.14 21.73
N PRO A 279 -43.85 -34.91 21.95
CA PRO A 279 -42.61 -34.75 21.21
C PRO A 279 -42.87 -34.96 19.72
N VAL A 280 -42.50 -33.95 18.92
CA VAL A 280 -42.45 -34.06 17.46
C VAL A 280 -41.29 -35.00 17.12
N PRO A 281 -41.52 -36.10 16.37
CA PRO A 281 -40.44 -37.01 15.99
C PRO A 281 -39.40 -36.26 15.14
N LEU A 282 -38.15 -36.39 15.56
CA LEU A 282 -36.99 -35.84 14.86
C LEU A 282 -36.88 -36.48 13.46
N PRO A 283 -36.65 -35.70 12.39
CA PRO A 283 -36.53 -36.25 11.04
C PRO A 283 -35.34 -37.23 10.98
N THR A 284 -35.63 -38.46 10.55
CA THR A 284 -34.66 -39.51 10.28
C THR A 284 -33.73 -39.04 9.16
N ALA A 285 -32.41 -39.07 9.39
CA ALA A 285 -31.42 -38.77 8.37
C ALA A 285 -31.56 -39.78 7.21
N THR A 286 -31.98 -39.28 6.05
CA THR A 286 -31.94 -40.04 4.79
C THR A 286 -30.50 -40.09 4.31
N TYR A 287 -29.89 -41.27 4.38
CA TYR A 287 -28.61 -41.54 3.74
C TYR A 287 -28.80 -41.43 2.21
N THR A 288 -28.21 -40.39 1.61
CA THR A 288 -28.02 -40.31 0.16
C THR A 288 -26.98 -41.37 -0.25
N ALA A 289 -27.35 -42.22 -1.21
CA ALA A 289 -26.48 -43.26 -1.72
C ALA A 289 -25.20 -42.65 -2.30
N THR A 290 -24.05 -43.15 -1.83
CA THR A 290 -22.74 -42.88 -2.40
C THR A 290 -22.73 -43.38 -3.86
N PRO A 291 -22.34 -42.56 -4.85
CA PRO A 291 -22.27 -43.02 -6.24
C PRO A 291 -21.23 -44.13 -6.35
N THR A 292 -21.66 -45.28 -6.87
CA THR A 292 -20.80 -46.41 -7.24
C THR A 292 -19.74 -45.93 -8.25
N PRO A 293 -18.45 -46.20 -8.04
CA PRO A 293 -17.42 -45.83 -9.00
C PRO A 293 -17.66 -46.54 -10.34
N THR A 294 -17.75 -45.76 -11.41
CA THR A 294 -17.80 -46.26 -12.78
C THR A 294 -16.51 -47.04 -13.07
N PRO A 295 -16.56 -48.29 -13.56
CA PRO A 295 -15.36 -49.03 -13.91
C PRO A 295 -14.63 -48.33 -15.06
N ILE A 296 -13.33 -48.08 -14.86
CA ILE A 296 -12.42 -47.62 -15.91
C ILE A 296 -12.23 -48.81 -16.87
N VAL A 297 -12.80 -48.69 -18.07
CA VAL A 297 -12.52 -49.61 -19.17
C VAL A 297 -11.13 -49.25 -19.70
N LEU A 298 -10.16 -50.12 -19.40
CA LEU A 298 -8.82 -50.07 -19.97
C LEU A 298 -8.88 -50.61 -21.40
N SER A 299 -9.21 -49.76 -22.37
CA SER A 299 -9.06 -50.08 -23.79
C SER A 299 -7.58 -49.95 -24.16
N THR A 300 -6.89 -51.09 -24.15
CA THR A 300 -5.62 -51.26 -24.84
C THR A 300 -5.91 -51.46 -26.33
N THR A 301 -5.63 -50.45 -27.14
CA THR A 301 -5.49 -50.64 -28.59
C THR A 301 -4.15 -50.08 -29.02
N SER A 302 -3.23 -51.02 -29.22
CA SER A 302 -2.06 -50.90 -30.06
C SER A 302 -2.45 -50.48 -31.49
N ASP A 303 -1.45 -49.88 -32.13
CA ASP A 303 -1.20 -49.88 -33.57
C ASP A 303 -1.86 -48.81 -34.46
N SER A 304 -0.92 -48.02 -35.01
CA SER A 304 -0.77 -47.76 -36.43
C SER A 304 -1.47 -46.53 -37.04
N SER A 305 -0.61 -45.58 -37.43
CA SER A 305 -0.58 -44.90 -38.74
C SER A 305 -1.90 -44.66 -39.48
N GLY A 306 -2.17 -43.39 -39.78
CA GLY A 306 -2.93 -43.02 -40.97
C GLY A 306 -3.88 -41.84 -40.79
N SER A 307 -3.40 -40.65 -41.19
CA SER A 307 -4.13 -39.66 -42.00
C SER A 307 -5.67 -39.77 -42.04
N GLN A 308 -6.39 -38.81 -41.46
CA GLN A 308 -7.31 -37.96 -42.22
C GLN A 308 -7.82 -36.74 -41.44
N ILE A 309 -8.06 -35.72 -42.24
CA ILE A 309 -8.59 -34.38 -41.98
C ILE A 309 -10.06 -34.45 -41.58
N ILE A 310 -10.48 -33.73 -40.54
CA ILE A 310 -11.82 -33.15 -40.45
C ILE A 310 -11.68 -31.72 -39.90
N LEU A 311 -12.11 -30.78 -40.74
CA LEU A 311 -12.41 -29.38 -40.43
C LEU A 311 -13.75 -29.35 -39.69
N GLU A 312 -13.78 -28.75 -38.51
CA GLU A 312 -15.01 -28.14 -38.00
C GLU A 312 -14.73 -26.73 -37.52
N ASP A 313 -15.57 -25.87 -38.05
CA ASP A 313 -15.64 -24.43 -37.93
C ASP A 313 -16.33 -24.09 -36.61
N SER A 314 -15.70 -23.22 -35.81
CA SER A 314 -16.41 -22.51 -34.75
C SER A 314 -15.75 -21.17 -34.49
N ASP A 315 -16.38 -20.15 -35.06
CA ASP A 315 -16.38 -18.75 -34.62
C ASP A 315 -16.13 -18.60 -33.12
N THR A 316 -15.02 -17.94 -32.76
CA THR A 316 -14.98 -17.04 -31.61
C THR A 316 -13.86 -16.02 -31.82
N GLY A 317 -14.25 -14.75 -31.82
CA GLY A 317 -13.38 -13.61 -32.10
C GLY A 317 -12.26 -13.44 -31.09
N GLY A 318 -11.08 -13.09 -31.59
CA GLY A 318 -9.93 -12.69 -30.79
C GLY A 318 -9.02 -11.76 -31.60
N CYS A 319 -9.06 -10.47 -31.27
CA CYS A 319 -8.19 -9.43 -31.83
C CYS A 319 -6.72 -9.70 -31.48
N ASN A 320 -5.99 -10.36 -32.39
CA ASN A 320 -4.54 -10.46 -32.32
C ASN A 320 -3.88 -9.34 -33.14
N SER A 321 -3.50 -8.25 -32.47
CA SER A 321 -2.53 -7.28 -32.99
C SER A 321 -1.13 -7.89 -32.94
N ARG A 322 -0.76 -8.65 -33.98
CA ARG A 322 0.64 -8.92 -34.34
C ARG A 322 0.83 -8.54 -35.80
N GLY A 323 1.79 -7.64 -36.03
CA GLY A 323 2.38 -7.43 -37.36
C GLY A 323 2.48 -5.97 -37.75
N GLY A 324 3.56 -5.30 -37.34
CA GLY A 324 4.01 -4.08 -37.99
C GLY A 324 4.28 -4.38 -39.47
N GLY A 325 3.45 -3.82 -40.34
CA GLY A 325 3.69 -3.72 -41.78
C GLY A 325 4.32 -2.38 -42.12
N ALA A 326 5.14 -2.36 -43.17
CA ALA A 326 5.82 -1.17 -43.66
C ALA A 326 4.86 -0.01 -43.92
N ALA A 327 5.27 1.20 -43.52
CA ALA A 327 4.55 2.44 -43.77
C ALA A 327 4.19 2.57 -45.26
N SER A 328 2.90 2.52 -45.56
CA SER A 328 2.35 2.81 -46.88
C SER A 328 2.72 4.24 -47.29
N LEU A 329 3.43 4.38 -48.40
CA LEU A 329 3.75 5.65 -49.08
C LEU A 329 2.50 6.45 -49.54
N SER A 330 1.30 5.93 -49.29
CA SER A 330 0.02 6.49 -49.72
C SER A 330 -0.47 7.70 -48.90
N LEU A 331 0.13 8.00 -47.74
CA LEU A 331 -0.28 9.13 -46.89
C LEU A 331 0.53 10.43 -47.10
N ILE A 332 1.65 10.39 -47.83
CA ILE A 332 2.43 11.61 -48.13
C ILE A 332 1.85 12.37 -49.33
N VAL A 333 1.06 11.71 -50.20
CA VAL A 333 0.48 12.36 -51.38
C VAL A 333 -0.77 13.20 -51.05
N LEU A 334 -1.46 12.92 -49.93
CA LEU A 334 -2.66 13.67 -49.55
C LEU A 334 -2.38 15.01 -48.83
N SER A 335 -1.16 15.21 -48.30
CA SER A 335 -0.78 16.46 -47.61
C SER A 335 -0.24 17.56 -48.55
N ALA A 336 0.07 17.23 -49.81
CA ALA A 336 0.60 18.19 -50.79
C ALA A 336 -0.48 18.88 -51.65
N ALA A 337 -1.74 18.44 -51.57
CA ALA A 337 -2.86 19.00 -52.35
C ALA A 337 -3.14 20.50 -52.11
N PRO A 338 -2.99 21.07 -50.89
CA PRO A 338 -3.25 22.51 -50.67
C PRO A 338 -2.18 23.42 -51.29
N LEU A 339 -0.91 22.96 -51.37
CA LEU A 339 0.21 23.76 -51.87
C LEU A 339 0.20 23.88 -53.40
N TYR A 340 -0.27 22.86 -54.11
CA TYR A 340 -0.36 22.88 -55.57
C TYR A 340 -1.44 23.86 -56.08
N LEU A 341 -2.56 24.01 -55.36
CA LEU A 341 -3.63 24.94 -55.76
C LEU A 341 -3.27 26.42 -55.49
N LEU A 342 -2.49 26.71 -54.44
CA LEU A 342 -2.04 28.07 -54.16
C LEU A 342 -0.98 28.57 -55.16
N ASN A 343 -0.13 27.68 -55.69
CA ASN A 343 0.90 28.09 -56.64
C ASN A 343 0.35 28.33 -58.07
N ARG A 344 -0.78 27.71 -58.44
CA ARG A 344 -1.43 27.95 -59.73
C ARG A 344 -2.18 29.28 -59.81
N ARG A 345 -2.59 29.84 -58.66
CA ARG A 345 -3.31 31.14 -58.60
C ARG A 345 -2.39 32.36 -58.69
N ARG A 346 -1.08 32.20 -58.55
CA ARG A 346 -0.09 33.29 -58.72
C ARG A 346 0.47 33.46 -60.13
N ARG A 347 0.13 32.58 -61.09
CA ARG A 347 0.56 32.70 -62.50
C ARG A 347 -0.50 33.28 -63.44
N LYS A 348 -1.63 33.76 -62.90
CA LYS A 348 -2.63 34.54 -63.64
C LYS A 348 -3.05 35.76 -62.82
N SER A 349 -2.14 36.72 -62.71
CA SER A 349 -2.43 38.14 -62.55
C SER A 349 -1.30 38.96 -63.11
#